data_AF-A0A2S2NAJ6-F1
#
_entry.id   AF-A0A2S2NAJ6-F1
#
_cell.length_a   1.000
_cell.length_b   1.000
_cell.length_c   1.000
_cell.angle_alpha   90.00
_cell.angle_beta   90.00
_cell.angle_gamma   90.00
#
_symmetry.space_group_name_H-M   'P 1'
#
loop_
_entity.id
_entity.type
_entity.pdbx_description
1 polymer ?
#
loop_
_entity_poly.entity_id
_entity_poly.type
_entity_poly.pdbx_seq_one_letter_code
_entity_poly.pdbx_strand_id
1 'polypeptide(L)'
;MLSSPSDQTDENLRLSYILGWCVEILQAYQLVLDDIMDNAITRRGRPCWYRHNDIGLMAVNDGILLEQTIYQLIKKYFKDKPYYIHILELFYDVTMKTSMGQCLDMLTANSFKTKKLEKYTMENYTAIVKYKTAYYSFFLPVCLAMRMTNINDPE
;
A
#
# COMPACT_ATOMS: atom_id res chain seq x y z
N MET A 1 -7.32 -22.15 -2.10
CA MET A 1 -7.59 -20.95 -2.91
C MET A 1 -9.02 -20.52 -2.65
N LEU A 2 -9.30 -19.20 -2.66
CA LEU A 2 -10.65 -18.68 -2.42
C LEU A 2 -11.62 -18.98 -3.58
N SER A 3 -11.11 -19.15 -4.80
CA SER A 3 -11.89 -19.51 -5.99
C SER A 3 -12.01 -21.02 -6.18
N SER A 4 -13.12 -21.46 -6.79
CA SER A 4 -13.29 -22.84 -7.26
C SER A 4 -12.38 -23.12 -8.47
N PRO A 5 -12.02 -24.39 -8.75
CA PRO A 5 -11.23 -24.72 -9.94
C PRO A 5 -11.86 -24.27 -11.27
N SER A 6 -13.19 -24.27 -11.36
CA SER A 6 -13.91 -23.79 -12.55
C SER A 6 -13.79 -22.28 -12.78
N ASP A 7 -13.57 -21.51 -11.72
CA ASP A 7 -13.38 -20.06 -11.79
C ASP A 7 -11.94 -19.65 -12.09
N GLN A 8 -10.99 -20.60 -12.06
CA GLN A 8 -9.57 -20.37 -12.35
C GLN A 8 -9.28 -20.39 -13.86
N THR A 9 -10.06 -19.62 -14.62
CA THR A 9 -9.82 -19.41 -16.05
C THR A 9 -8.55 -18.57 -16.26
N ASP A 10 -7.93 -18.70 -17.44
CA ASP A 10 -6.75 -17.90 -17.81
C ASP A 10 -7.00 -16.38 -17.67
N GLU A 11 -8.22 -15.93 -17.97
CA GLU A 11 -8.62 -14.53 -17.79
C GLU A 11 -8.64 -14.15 -16.31
N ASN A 12 -9.28 -14.93 -15.45
CA ASN A 12 -9.38 -14.63 -14.02
C ASN A 12 -8.02 -14.70 -13.32
N LEU A 13 -7.16 -15.66 -13.72
CA LEU A 13 -5.79 -15.73 -13.24
C LEU A 13 -5.01 -14.48 -13.65
N ARG A 14 -5.07 -14.08 -14.93
CA ARG A 14 -4.44 -12.85 -15.41
C ARG A 14 -4.91 -11.62 -14.64
N LEU A 15 -6.21 -11.48 -14.41
CA LEU A 15 -6.76 -10.37 -13.63
C LEU A 15 -6.25 -10.39 -12.19
N SER A 16 -6.16 -11.56 -11.54
CA SER A 16 -5.63 -11.66 -10.18
C SER A 16 -4.15 -11.28 -10.11
N TYR A 17 -3.35 -11.62 -11.12
CA TYR A 17 -1.96 -11.17 -11.22
C TYR A 17 -1.84 -9.66 -11.38
N ILE A 18 -2.66 -9.05 -12.23
CA ILE A 18 -2.67 -7.58 -12.40
C ILE A 18 -3.04 -6.90 -11.07
N LEU A 19 -4.02 -7.45 -10.35
CA LEU A 19 -4.42 -6.90 -9.07
C LEU A 19 -3.33 -7.06 -7.99
N GLY A 20 -2.62 -8.19 -7.99
CA GLY A 20 -1.42 -8.39 -7.18
C GLY A 20 -0.33 -7.36 -7.50
N TRP A 21 -0.09 -7.07 -8.79
CA TRP A 21 0.84 -6.02 -9.18
C TRP A 21 0.40 -4.62 -8.71
N CYS A 22 -0.90 -4.32 -8.66
CA CYS A 22 -1.38 -3.08 -8.07
C CYS A 22 -1.01 -2.96 -6.58
N VAL A 23 -1.02 -4.05 -5.82
CA VAL A 23 -0.56 -4.07 -4.41
C VAL A 23 0.94 -3.85 -4.32
N GLU A 24 1.74 -4.48 -5.18
CA GLU A 24 3.19 -4.27 -5.24
C GLU A 24 3.56 -2.82 -5.63
N ILE A 25 2.81 -2.21 -6.55
CA ILE A 25 2.99 -0.80 -6.93
C ILE A 25 2.61 0.12 -5.76
N LEU A 26 1.54 -0.21 -5.01
CA LEU A 26 1.19 0.54 -3.78
C LEU A 26 2.33 0.48 -2.77
N GLN A 27 2.92 -0.70 -2.55
CA GLN A 27 4.09 -0.83 -1.70
C GLN A 27 5.28 -0.02 -2.23
N ALA A 28 5.55 -0.06 -3.54
CA ALA A 28 6.63 0.71 -4.15
C ALA A 28 6.45 2.22 -3.94
N TYR A 29 5.24 2.74 -4.14
CA TYR A 29 4.89 4.13 -3.83
C TYR A 29 5.21 4.50 -2.38
N GLN A 30 4.72 3.70 -1.42
CA GLN A 30 4.95 3.92 0.01
C GLN A 30 6.44 3.90 0.34
N LEU A 31 7.20 2.94 -0.18
CA LEU A 31 8.64 2.81 0.07
C LEU A 31 9.46 3.97 -0.49
N VAL A 32 9.11 4.49 -1.66
CA VAL A 32 9.80 5.66 -2.24
C VAL A 32 9.67 6.87 -1.32
N LEU A 33 8.48 7.11 -0.77
CA LEU A 33 8.25 8.22 0.15
C LEU A 33 8.83 7.96 1.55
N ASP A 34 8.66 6.75 2.09
CA ASP A 34 9.20 6.30 3.39
C ASP A 34 10.72 6.46 3.43
N ASP A 35 11.42 6.04 2.38
CA ASP A 35 12.88 6.20 2.28
C ASP A 35 13.33 7.67 2.39
N ILE A 36 12.54 8.61 1.86
CA ILE A 36 12.82 10.05 1.96
C ILE A 36 12.55 10.54 3.39
N MET A 37 11.37 10.21 3.96
CA MET A 37 10.96 10.64 5.29
C MET A 37 11.90 10.14 6.39
N ASP A 38 12.38 8.90 6.24
CA ASP A 38 13.28 8.24 7.20
C ASP A 38 14.76 8.52 6.90
N ASN A 39 15.05 9.27 5.83
CA ASN A 39 16.42 9.54 5.37
C ASN A 39 17.23 8.25 5.12
N ALA A 40 16.56 7.18 4.67
CA ALA A 40 17.14 5.87 4.44
C ALA A 40 18.25 5.90 3.38
N ILE A 41 19.27 5.04 3.53
CA ILE A 41 20.42 4.98 2.60
C ILE A 41 20.20 3.93 1.51
N THR A 42 19.71 2.75 1.89
CA THR A 42 19.56 1.60 1.00
C THR A 42 18.20 0.93 1.13
N ARG A 43 17.67 0.44 0.01
CA ARG A 43 16.48 -0.38 -0.08
C ARG A 43 16.76 -1.57 -1.01
N ARG A 44 16.43 -2.78 -0.58
CA ARG A 44 16.61 -4.03 -1.37
C ARG A 44 18.05 -4.20 -1.91
N GLY A 45 19.05 -3.90 -1.07
CA GLY A 45 20.48 -4.05 -1.39
C GLY A 45 21.06 -2.98 -2.34
N ARG A 46 20.30 -1.93 -2.67
CA ARG A 46 20.73 -0.83 -3.56
C ARG A 46 20.44 0.53 -2.91
N PRO A 47 21.03 1.64 -3.40
CA PRO A 47 20.66 2.98 -2.93
C PRO A 47 19.15 3.21 -3.06
N CYS A 48 18.56 3.89 -2.07
CA CYS A 48 17.16 4.33 -2.13
C CYS A 48 16.92 5.18 -3.38
N TRP A 49 15.69 5.15 -3.93
CA TRP A 49 15.39 5.80 -5.21
C TRP A 49 15.76 7.28 -5.25
N TYR A 50 15.43 8.04 -4.19
CA TYR A 50 15.77 9.46 -4.09
C TYR A 50 17.27 9.77 -4.00
N ARG A 51 18.12 8.77 -3.73
CA ARG A 51 19.58 8.90 -3.69
C ARG A 51 20.27 8.47 -4.98
N HIS A 52 19.52 7.95 -5.95
CA HIS A 52 20.07 7.46 -7.21
C HIS A 52 20.23 8.61 -8.21
N ASN A 53 21.39 8.74 -8.86
CA ASN A 53 21.68 9.67 -9.97
C ASN A 53 21.04 11.06 -9.84
N ASP A 54 21.27 11.74 -8.71
CA ASP A 54 20.80 13.11 -8.46
C ASP A 54 19.27 13.32 -8.52
N ILE A 55 18.46 12.26 -8.42
CA ILE A 55 16.99 12.36 -8.42
C ILE A 55 16.49 13.26 -7.27
N GLY A 56 17.02 13.06 -6.06
CA GLY A 56 16.67 13.86 -4.89
C GLY A 56 15.15 13.90 -4.64
N LEU A 57 14.62 15.08 -4.36
CA LEU A 57 13.21 15.27 -4.02
C LEU A 57 12.26 15.11 -5.21
N MET A 58 12.75 15.00 -6.45
CA MET A 58 11.89 14.64 -7.59
C MET A 58 11.26 13.26 -7.41
N ALA A 59 11.88 12.39 -6.61
CA ALA A 59 11.33 11.09 -6.22
C ALA A 59 9.93 11.19 -5.57
N VAL A 60 9.55 12.34 -4.99
CA VAL A 60 8.19 12.56 -4.50
C VAL A 60 7.17 12.45 -5.64
N ASN A 61 7.45 13.09 -6.77
CA ASN A 61 6.59 13.02 -7.94
C ASN A 61 6.61 11.60 -8.56
N ASP A 62 7.75 10.92 -8.56
CA ASP A 62 7.84 9.54 -9.03
C ASP A 62 6.97 8.60 -8.18
N GLY A 63 6.92 8.81 -6.86
CA GLY A 63 5.99 8.14 -5.96
C GLY A 63 4.53 8.37 -6.37
N ILE A 64 4.14 9.63 -6.62
CA ILE A 64 2.78 9.98 -7.08
C ILE A 64 2.46 9.27 -8.40
N LEU A 65 3.40 9.20 -9.34
CA LEU A 65 3.21 8.48 -10.60
C LEU A 65 3.00 6.97 -10.41
N LEU A 66 3.68 6.35 -9.45
CA LEU A 66 3.45 4.95 -9.07
C LEU A 66 2.00 4.77 -8.57
N GLU A 67 1.55 5.63 -7.65
CA GLU A 67 0.17 5.59 -7.15
C GLU A 67 -0.86 5.77 -8.28
N GLN A 68 -0.67 6.76 -9.17
CA GLN A 68 -1.59 6.98 -10.29
C GLN A 68 -1.63 5.80 -11.27
N THR A 69 -0.53 5.08 -11.44
CA THR A 69 -0.46 3.88 -12.28
C THR A 69 -1.42 2.79 -11.80
N ILE A 70 -1.62 2.66 -10.48
CA ILE A 70 -2.57 1.71 -9.90
C ILE A 70 -3.97 1.98 -10.44
N TYR A 71 -4.44 3.23 -10.38
CA TYR A 71 -5.78 3.59 -10.83
C TYR A 71 -5.94 3.46 -12.35
N GLN A 72 -4.88 3.71 -13.13
CA GLN A 72 -4.88 3.45 -14.57
C GLN A 72 -5.06 1.96 -14.88
N LEU A 73 -4.35 1.09 -14.16
CA LEU A 73 -4.49 -0.37 -14.32
C LEU A 73 -5.87 -0.86 -13.87
N ILE A 74 -6.36 -0.38 -12.71
CA ILE A 74 -7.69 -0.74 -12.21
C ILE A 74 -8.77 -0.33 -13.23
N LYS A 75 -8.74 0.91 -13.71
CA LYS A 75 -9.67 1.39 -14.75
C LYS A 75 -9.56 0.60 -16.05
N LYS A 76 -8.35 0.25 -16.49
CA LYS A 76 -8.14 -0.47 -17.76
C LYS A 76 -8.71 -1.88 -17.74
N TYR A 77 -8.52 -2.63 -16.66
CA TYR A 77 -8.81 -4.06 -16.64
C TYR A 77 -10.07 -4.42 -15.87
N PHE A 78 -10.56 -3.55 -14.97
CA PHE A 78 -11.64 -3.90 -14.05
C PHE A 78 -12.89 -3.04 -14.22
N LYS A 79 -12.89 -1.97 -15.04
CA LYS A 79 -14.04 -1.05 -15.18
C LYS A 79 -15.39 -1.71 -15.47
N ASP A 80 -15.38 -2.85 -16.18
CA ASP A 80 -16.59 -3.58 -16.58
C ASP A 80 -16.87 -4.78 -15.65
N LYS A 81 -16.05 -4.98 -14.62
CA LYS A 81 -16.22 -6.05 -13.62
C LYS A 81 -17.15 -5.58 -12.50
N PRO A 82 -18.01 -6.46 -11.96
CA PRO A 82 -19.01 -6.06 -10.95
C PRO A 82 -18.39 -5.53 -9.65
N TYR A 83 -17.14 -5.88 -9.35
CA TYR A 83 -16.41 -5.47 -8.16
C TYR A 83 -15.46 -4.27 -8.39
N TYR A 84 -15.54 -3.57 -9.53
CA TYR A 84 -14.70 -2.42 -9.87
C TYR A 84 -14.64 -1.35 -8.77
N ILE A 85 -15.83 -0.89 -8.33
CA ILE A 85 -15.95 0.18 -7.34
C ILE A 85 -15.38 -0.28 -6.00
N HIS A 86 -15.67 -1.51 -5.58
CA HIS A 86 -15.14 -2.05 -4.33
C HIS A 86 -13.61 -2.15 -4.32
N ILE A 87 -12.98 -2.54 -5.44
CA ILE A 87 -11.52 -2.53 -5.55
C ILE A 87 -11.01 -1.09 -5.39
N LEU A 88 -11.60 -0.15 -6.11
CA LEU A 88 -11.17 1.25 -6.10
C LEU A 88 -11.28 1.87 -4.70
N GLU A 89 -12.44 1.73 -4.05
CA GLU A 89 -12.69 2.18 -2.68
C GLU A 89 -11.70 1.55 -1.69
N LEU A 90 -11.45 0.25 -1.81
CA LEU A 90 -10.53 -0.46 -0.92
C LEU A 90 -9.09 0.05 -1.04
N PHE A 91 -8.62 0.36 -2.25
CA PHE A 91 -7.30 0.98 -2.44
C PHE A 91 -7.25 2.38 -1.81
N TYR A 92 -8.27 3.21 -1.98
CA TYR A 92 -8.31 4.54 -1.36
C TYR A 92 -8.34 4.44 0.18
N ASP A 93 -9.19 3.60 0.73
CA ASP A 93 -9.35 3.41 2.17
C ASP A 93 -8.06 2.92 2.84
N VAL A 94 -7.41 1.92 2.24
CA VAL A 94 -6.18 1.36 2.76
C VAL A 94 -5.02 2.35 2.62
N THR A 95 -4.96 3.11 1.53
CA THR A 95 -3.95 4.16 1.35
C THR A 95 -4.12 5.26 2.39
N MET A 96 -5.36 5.69 2.66
CA MET A 96 -5.66 6.65 3.72
C MET A 96 -5.25 6.14 5.11
N LYS A 97 -5.60 4.89 5.44
CA LYS A 97 -5.17 4.23 6.68
C LYS A 97 -3.64 4.18 6.80
N THR A 98 -2.95 3.87 5.71
CA THR A 98 -1.48 3.82 5.68
C THR A 98 -0.87 5.20 5.92
N SER A 99 -1.39 6.25 5.27
CA SER A 99 -0.97 7.63 5.49
C SER A 99 -1.23 8.12 6.92
N MET A 100 -2.34 7.73 7.54
CA MET A 100 -2.60 7.99 8.96
C MET A 100 -1.58 7.31 9.87
N GLY A 101 -1.25 6.04 9.58
CA GLY A 101 -0.20 5.30 10.29
C GLY A 101 1.18 5.94 10.16
N GLN A 102 1.54 6.38 8.95
CA GLN A 102 2.78 7.10 8.69
C GLN A 102 2.85 8.44 9.44
N CYS A 103 1.73 9.16 9.54
CA CYS A 103 1.66 10.38 10.33
C CYS A 103 1.94 10.11 11.82
N LEU A 104 1.32 9.07 12.40
CA LEU A 104 1.57 8.66 13.79
C LEU A 104 3.03 8.25 14.02
N ASP A 105 3.60 7.50 13.07
CA ASP A 105 5.00 7.07 13.09
C ASP A 105 5.95 8.27 13.15
N MET A 106 5.80 9.22 12.22
CA MET A 106 6.62 10.44 12.19
C MET A 106 6.43 11.33 13.43
N LEU A 107 5.21 11.50 13.92
CA LEU A 107 4.94 12.29 15.13
C LEU A 107 5.58 11.66 16.37
N THR A 108 5.61 10.33 16.44
CA THR A 108 6.25 9.57 17.52
C THR A 108 7.77 9.63 17.40
N ALA A 109 8.33 9.44 16.20
CA ALA A 109 9.76 9.57 15.94
C ALA A 109 10.27 10.98 16.27
N ASN A 110 9.54 12.03 15.88
CA ASN A 110 9.92 13.41 16.18
C ASN A 110 9.89 13.73 17.68
N SER A 111 9.08 13.04 18.49
CA SER A 111 9.07 13.26 19.95
C SER A 111 10.38 12.85 20.63
N PHE A 112 11.14 11.92 20.04
CA PHE A 112 12.47 11.54 20.49
C PHE A 112 13.46 12.70 20.41
N LYS A 113 13.39 13.52 19.35
CA LYS A 113 14.22 14.72 19.20
C LYS A 113 14.03 15.69 20.36
N THR A 114 12.84 15.71 20.94
CA THR A 114 12.49 16.51 22.13
C THR A 114 12.67 15.76 23.46
N LYS A 115 13.25 14.55 23.45
CA LYS A 115 13.42 13.65 24.62
C LYS A 115 12.12 13.32 25.38
N LYS A 116 10.97 13.43 24.72
CA LYS A 116 9.66 13.12 25.28
C LYS A 116 9.31 11.67 25.02
N LEU A 117 9.74 10.78 25.92
CA LEU A 117 9.50 9.34 25.81
C LEU A 117 8.07 8.94 26.19
N GLU A 118 7.24 9.87 26.69
CA GLU A 118 5.85 9.58 27.08
C GLU A 118 5.00 9.00 25.94
N LYS A 119 5.37 9.27 24.68
CA LYS A 119 4.67 8.75 23.50
C LYS A 119 5.06 7.31 23.13
N TYR A 120 6.08 6.73 23.77
CA TYR A 120 6.58 5.39 23.48
C TYR A 120 5.79 4.35 24.29
N THR A 121 4.48 4.29 24.04
CA THR A 121 3.57 3.34 24.69
C THR A 121 3.23 2.19 23.73
N MET A 122 2.83 1.05 24.30
CA MET A 122 2.34 -0.07 23.50
C MET A 122 1.07 0.27 22.72
N GLU A 123 0.25 1.19 23.21
CA GLU A 123 -0.93 1.69 22.51
C GLU A 123 -0.55 2.42 21.22
N ASN A 124 0.39 3.38 21.30
CA ASN A 124 0.88 4.10 20.12
C ASN A 124 1.59 3.18 19.15
N TYR A 125 2.44 2.27 19.65
CA TYR A 125 3.09 1.26 18.81
C TYR A 125 2.06 0.42 18.05
N THR A 126 1.04 -0.09 18.75
CA THR A 126 -0.02 -0.92 18.16
C THR A 126 -0.80 -0.16 17.10
N ALA A 127 -1.13 1.12 17.35
CA ALA A 127 -1.78 1.97 16.37
C ALA A 127 -0.90 2.19 15.13
N ILE A 128 0.38 2.51 15.32
CA ILE A 128 1.34 2.71 14.22
C ILE A 128 1.39 1.47 13.34
N VAL A 129 1.70 0.29 13.90
CA VAL A 129 1.88 -0.93 13.08
C VAL A 129 0.58 -1.42 12.45
N LYS A 130 -0.57 -1.22 13.12
CA LYS A 130 -1.89 -1.54 12.55
C LYS A 130 -2.16 -0.70 11.30
N TYR A 131 -1.99 0.61 11.40
CA TYR A 131 -2.35 1.53 10.32
C TYR A 131 -1.28 1.63 9.24
N LYS A 132 0.01 1.78 9.61
CA LYS A 132 1.14 1.91 8.68
C LYS A 132 1.38 0.63 7.89
N THR A 133 1.10 -0.55 8.47
CA THR A 133 1.53 -1.83 7.87
C THR A 133 0.39 -2.83 7.68
N ALA A 134 -0.37 -3.14 8.74
CA ALA A 134 -1.26 -4.30 8.72
C ALA A 134 -2.32 -4.24 7.60
N TYR A 135 -2.92 -3.06 7.37
CA TYR A 135 -3.97 -2.91 6.37
C TYR A 135 -3.49 -3.15 4.94
N TYR A 136 -2.39 -2.51 4.50
CA TYR A 136 -1.96 -2.67 3.10
C TYR A 136 -1.19 -3.96 2.84
N SER A 137 -0.47 -4.47 3.85
CA SER A 137 0.38 -5.66 3.69
C SER A 137 -0.40 -6.97 3.80
N PHE A 138 -1.47 -7.01 4.60
CA PHE A 138 -2.19 -8.26 4.89
C PHE A 138 -3.68 -8.19 4.55
N PHE A 139 -4.38 -7.15 5.00
CA PHE A 139 -5.83 -7.03 4.79
C PHE A 139 -6.17 -6.80 3.32
N LEU A 140 -5.54 -5.82 2.68
CA LEU A 140 -5.78 -5.44 1.28
C LEU A 140 -5.71 -6.62 0.30
N PRO A 141 -4.59 -7.39 0.20
CA PRO A 141 -4.50 -8.47 -0.78
C PRO A 141 -5.56 -9.57 -0.56
N VAL A 142 -5.91 -9.88 0.70
CA VAL A 142 -6.93 -10.89 1.01
C VAL A 142 -8.32 -10.38 0.63
N CYS A 143 -8.67 -9.15 1.02
CA CYS A 143 -9.96 -8.55 0.69
C CYS A 143 -10.15 -8.36 -0.82
N LEU A 144 -9.10 -7.98 -1.56
CA LEU A 144 -9.13 -7.91 -3.02
C LEU A 144 -9.48 -9.26 -3.64
N ALA A 145 -8.86 -10.34 -3.17
CA ALA A 145 -9.15 -11.69 -3.62
C ALA A 145 -10.61 -12.11 -3.29
N MET A 146 -11.09 -11.81 -2.09
CA MET A 146 -12.48 -12.06 -1.68
C MET A 146 -13.48 -11.36 -2.60
N ARG A 147 -13.26 -10.07 -2.92
CA ARG A 147 -14.12 -9.32 -3.85
C ARG A 147 -14.11 -9.89 -5.26
N MET A 148 -12.95 -10.32 -5.75
CA MET A 148 -12.85 -11.00 -7.06
C MET A 148 -13.64 -12.32 -7.10
N THR A 149 -13.77 -13.02 -5.98
CA THR A 149 -14.49 -14.30 -5.87
C THR A 149 -15.90 -14.15 -5.30
N ASN A 150 -16.47 -12.94 -5.30
CA ASN A 150 -17.82 -12.63 -4.79
C ASN A 150 -18.07 -13.03 -3.31
N ILE A 151 -17.01 -13.15 -2.50
CA ILE A 151 -17.14 -13.34 -1.06
C ILE A 151 -17.33 -11.95 -0.46
N ASN A 152 -18.60 -11.61 -0.18
CA ASN A 152 -19.00 -10.25 0.17
C ASN A 152 -19.52 -10.08 1.60
N ASP A 153 -19.40 -11.10 2.44
CA ASP A 153 -19.87 -11.03 3.83
C ASP A 153 -19.30 -9.79 4.54
N PRO A 154 -20.15 -8.97 5.19
CA PRO A 154 -19.68 -7.86 5.99
C PRO A 154 -18.91 -8.36 7.23
N GLU A 155 -17.91 -7.59 7.67
CA GLU A 155 -17.30 -7.73 9.00
C GLU A 155 -18.34 -7.50 10.11
#